data_AF-A0A1Q7N434-F1
#
_entry.id   AF-A0A1Q7N434-F1
#
_cell.length_a   1.000
_cell.length_b   1.000
_cell.length_c   1.000
_cell.angle_alpha   90.00
_cell.angle_beta   90.00
_cell.angle_gamma   90.00
#
_symmetry.space_group_name_H-M   'P 1'
#
loop_
_entity.id
_entity.type
_entity.pdbx_description
1 polymer ?
#
loop_
_entity_poly.entity_id
_entity_poly.type
_entity_poly.pdbx_seq_one_letter_code
_entity_poly.pdbx_strand_id
1 'polypeptide(L)'
;MALTAGLSAQTAAPAKPANPPQEKPTFRLQVDLVTNDVIVRDEKGNFVPDLKRDDFEVFEDGVKQDITSMTVVTGGRVNNVLAPPPPPPPEGIILPRTRPRNDVSGRIFLFFVDDLHLQFHNTGRVRDLFKRISKELVHDGDMFGIVSSGPSSIAIDMTYDKARLEEAIKKIAGNELKPSDIIQGPSGSQGPSEVRYRAHVAFSTVNDILQNLETVHNRRKALVYVSDGYDFNPFQDARLGLMDPNSPFADRSVHTAAVAE
;
A
#
# COMPACT_ATOMS: atom_id res chain seq x y z
N MET A 1 82.62 62.00 -26.51
CA MET A 1 82.94 60.87 -25.60
C MET A 1 81.64 60.40 -24.97
N ALA A 2 81.16 59.22 -25.32
CA ALA A 2 79.96 58.63 -24.73
C ALA A 2 80.31 57.19 -24.30
N LEU A 3 80.21 56.93 -22.99
CA LEU A 3 80.39 55.62 -22.37
C LEU A 3 79.13 54.77 -22.63
N THR A 4 79.32 53.55 -23.11
CA THR A 4 78.29 52.51 -23.21
C THR A 4 78.34 51.61 -21.98
N ALA A 5 77.24 51.51 -21.24
CA ALA A 5 77.05 50.59 -20.13
C ALA A 5 76.41 49.28 -20.63
N GLY A 6 77.02 48.14 -20.34
CA GLY A 6 76.49 46.81 -20.65
C GLY A 6 75.48 46.33 -19.61
N LEU A 7 74.39 45.72 -20.08
CA LEU A 7 73.37 45.08 -19.25
C LEU A 7 73.59 43.56 -19.30
N SER A 8 73.93 42.94 -18.16
CA SER A 8 74.01 41.48 -18.03
C SER A 8 72.60 40.89 -17.82
N ALA A 9 72.21 39.92 -18.64
CA ALA A 9 70.98 39.16 -18.48
C ALA A 9 71.18 38.02 -17.47
N GLN A 10 70.38 38.00 -16.40
CA GLN A 10 70.31 36.89 -15.44
C GLN A 10 69.30 35.85 -15.94
N THR A 11 69.76 34.65 -16.28
CA THR A 11 68.89 33.52 -16.65
C THR A 11 68.26 32.90 -15.40
N ALA A 12 66.93 32.76 -15.40
CA ALA A 12 66.18 32.09 -14.34
C ALA A 12 66.27 30.56 -14.49
N ALA A 13 66.50 29.85 -13.39
CA ALA A 13 66.52 28.39 -13.35
C ALA A 13 65.08 27.80 -13.43
N PRO A 14 64.88 26.66 -14.10
CA PRO A 14 63.56 26.04 -14.24
C PRO A 14 63.08 25.42 -12.91
N ALA A 15 61.82 25.72 -12.55
CA ALA A 15 61.16 25.13 -11.39
C ALA A 15 60.78 23.65 -11.65
N LYS A 16 61.01 22.78 -10.68
CA LYS A 16 60.61 21.36 -10.74
C LYS A 16 59.07 21.20 -10.62
N PRO A 17 58.45 20.24 -11.33
CA PRO A 17 57.03 19.96 -11.19
C PRO A 17 56.69 19.40 -9.80
N ALA A 18 55.59 19.88 -9.21
CA ALA A 18 55.04 19.34 -7.97
C ALA A 18 54.30 18.02 -8.24
N ASN A 19 54.53 17.00 -7.40
CA ASN A 19 53.82 15.72 -7.48
C ASN A 19 52.32 15.91 -7.19
N PRO A 20 51.42 15.22 -7.92
CA PRO A 20 49.99 15.26 -7.64
C PRO A 20 49.68 14.59 -6.27
N PRO A 21 48.66 15.07 -5.54
CA PRO A 21 48.27 14.47 -4.28
C PRO A 21 47.76 13.03 -4.49
N GLN A 22 48.30 12.08 -3.74
CA GLN A 22 47.78 10.71 -3.69
C GLN A 22 46.39 10.73 -3.05
N GLU A 23 45.37 10.35 -3.82
CA GLU A 23 44.01 10.15 -3.32
C GLU A 23 44.02 9.00 -2.30
N LYS A 24 43.57 9.29 -1.07
CA LYS A 24 43.43 8.27 -0.02
C LYS A 24 42.31 7.31 -0.40
N PRO A 25 42.51 5.98 -0.29
CA PRO A 25 41.46 5.02 -0.60
C PRO A 25 40.27 5.21 0.35
N THR A 26 39.11 5.55 -0.23
CA THR A 26 37.83 5.57 0.50
C THR A 26 37.31 4.15 0.63
N PHE A 27 37.23 3.66 1.87
CA PHE A 27 36.53 2.42 2.19
C PHE A 27 35.03 2.69 2.25
N ARG A 28 34.25 1.92 1.48
CA ARG A 28 32.79 1.92 1.53
C ARG A 28 32.35 0.64 2.25
N LEU A 29 31.74 0.79 3.41
CA LEU A 29 31.08 -0.31 4.12
C LEU A 29 29.64 -0.35 3.62
N GLN A 30 29.22 -1.48 3.06
CA GLN A 30 27.81 -1.74 2.74
C GLN A 30 27.19 -2.41 3.98
N VAL A 31 26.09 -1.86 4.47
CA VAL A 31 25.33 -2.41 5.60
C VAL A 31 23.95 -2.76 5.07
N ASP A 32 23.57 -4.03 5.16
CA ASP A 32 22.24 -4.49 4.79
C ASP A 32 21.36 -4.46 6.05
N LEU A 33 20.32 -3.62 6.03
CA LEU A 33 19.37 -3.50 7.13
C LEU A 33 18.09 -4.25 6.76
N VAL A 34 17.70 -5.22 7.59
CA VAL A 34 16.44 -5.96 7.45
C VAL A 34 15.39 -5.38 8.41
N THR A 35 14.21 -5.05 7.89
CA THR A 35 13.08 -4.57 8.70
C THR A 35 12.07 -5.69 8.89
N ASN A 36 11.81 -6.06 10.14
CA ASN A 36 10.83 -7.09 10.49
C ASN A 36 9.65 -6.50 11.25
N ASP A 37 8.46 -6.96 10.90
CA ASP A 37 7.19 -6.53 11.47
C ASP A 37 6.71 -7.56 12.50
N VAL A 38 6.57 -7.15 13.77
CA VAL A 38 6.14 -8.04 14.87
C VAL A 38 4.85 -7.52 15.49
N ILE A 39 3.90 -8.42 15.77
CA ILE A 39 2.67 -8.11 16.52
C ILE A 39 2.65 -9.02 17.75
N VAL A 40 2.86 -8.44 18.94
CA VAL A 40 2.82 -9.19 20.19
C VAL A 40 1.41 -9.13 20.78
N ARG A 41 0.91 -10.30 21.21
CA ARG A 41 -0.41 -10.44 21.85
C ARG A 41 -0.28 -11.19 23.16
N ASP A 42 -1.14 -10.88 24.12
CA ASP A 42 -1.26 -11.62 25.37
C ASP A 42 -1.99 -12.97 25.16
N GLU A 43 -2.10 -13.78 26.23
CA GLU A 43 -2.80 -15.08 26.19
C GLU A 43 -4.29 -14.97 25.81
N LYS A 44 -4.89 -13.78 25.91
CA LYS A 44 -6.27 -13.49 25.55
C LYS A 44 -6.39 -12.93 24.13
N GLY A 45 -5.28 -12.79 23.42
CA GLY A 45 -5.22 -12.26 22.05
C GLY A 45 -5.23 -10.73 21.96
N ASN A 46 -5.11 -10.00 23.07
CA ASN A 46 -5.05 -8.53 23.05
C ASN A 46 -3.65 -8.05 22.66
N PHE A 47 -3.57 -6.98 21.88
CA PHE A 47 -2.31 -6.34 21.53
C PHE A 47 -1.60 -5.77 22.76
N VAL A 48 -0.28 -6.00 22.88
CA VAL A 48 0.56 -5.48 23.96
C VAL A 48 1.36 -4.28 23.43
N PRO A 49 0.98 -3.03 23.76
CA PRO A 49 1.50 -1.82 23.10
C PRO A 49 2.78 -1.25 23.71
N ASP A 50 3.17 -1.69 24.90
CA ASP A 50 4.14 -1.05 25.78
C ASP A 50 5.52 -1.74 25.83
N LEU A 51 5.76 -2.71 24.95
CA LEU A 51 7.04 -3.36 24.79
C LEU A 51 8.11 -2.40 24.25
N LYS A 52 9.30 -2.49 24.82
CA LYS A 52 10.48 -1.70 24.49
C LYS A 52 11.48 -2.56 23.74
N ARG A 53 12.48 -1.91 23.13
CA ARG A 53 13.57 -2.58 22.42
C ARG A 53 14.24 -3.68 23.26
N ASP A 54 14.43 -3.41 24.54
CA ASP A 54 15.11 -4.31 25.47
C ASP A 54 14.28 -5.57 25.81
N ASP A 55 13.00 -5.59 25.45
CA ASP A 55 12.11 -6.75 25.60
C ASP A 55 12.20 -7.71 24.40
N PHE A 56 13.05 -7.42 23.41
CA PHE A 56 13.23 -8.24 22.20
C PHE A 56 14.67 -8.73 22.06
N GLU A 57 14.81 -10.00 21.66
CA GLU A 57 16.05 -10.56 21.12
C GLU A 57 15.76 -11.10 19.72
N VAL A 58 16.57 -10.69 18.75
CA VAL A 58 16.46 -11.18 17.37
C VAL A 58 17.61 -12.14 17.11
N PHE A 59 17.30 -13.29 16.54
CA PHE A 59 18.28 -14.28 16.14
C PHE A 59 18.11 -14.58 14.65
N GLU A 60 19.22 -14.70 13.94
CA GLU A 60 19.29 -15.17 12.56
C GLU A 60 20.17 -16.42 12.55
N ASP A 61 19.60 -17.55 12.12
CA ASP A 61 20.28 -18.86 12.13
C ASP A 61 20.95 -19.21 13.47
N GLY A 62 20.31 -18.80 14.58
CA GLY A 62 20.80 -19.02 15.95
C GLY A 62 21.84 -18.02 16.44
N VAL A 63 22.25 -17.05 15.61
CA VAL A 63 23.16 -15.96 15.98
C VAL A 63 22.37 -14.72 16.38
N LYS A 64 22.67 -14.15 17.55
CA LYS A 64 22.00 -12.92 18.04
C LYS A 64 22.36 -11.73 17.16
N GLN A 65 21.35 -11.00 16.71
CA GLN A 65 21.46 -9.80 15.88
C GLN A 65 21.14 -8.53 16.66
N ASP A 66 21.85 -7.45 16.35
CA ASP A 66 21.63 -6.15 16.99
C ASP A 66 20.44 -5.41 16.37
N ILE A 67 19.46 -5.05 17.20
CA ILE A 67 18.31 -4.24 16.77
C ILE A 67 18.77 -2.79 16.63
N THR A 68 19.02 -2.28 15.42
CA THR A 68 19.51 -0.89 15.27
C THR A 68 18.44 0.17 15.53
N SER A 69 17.18 -0.11 15.18
CA SER A 69 16.05 0.80 15.39
C SER A 69 14.78 0.02 15.68
N MET A 70 13.87 0.60 16.48
CA MET A 70 12.56 0.03 16.75
C MET A 70 11.51 1.15 16.69
N THR A 71 10.43 0.89 15.97
CA THR A 71 9.32 1.82 15.83
C THR A 71 8.03 1.14 16.27
N VAL A 72 7.39 1.68 17.32
CA VAL A 72 6.08 1.19 17.76
C VAL A 72 4.99 1.90 16.97
N VAL A 73 4.20 1.10 16.24
CA VAL A 73 3.04 1.58 15.46
C VAL A 73 1.76 1.10 16.13
N THR A 74 0.95 2.04 16.63
CA THR A 74 -0.36 1.75 17.23
C THR A 74 -1.45 2.43 16.42
N GLY A 75 -2.34 1.65 15.80
CA GLY A 75 -3.45 2.19 15.02
C GLY A 75 -3.01 3.11 13.86
N GLY A 76 -1.85 2.84 13.25
CA GLY A 76 -1.28 3.69 12.19
C GLY A 76 -0.57 4.95 12.69
N ARG A 77 -0.46 5.16 14.01
CA ARG A 77 0.34 6.22 14.61
C ARG A 77 1.69 5.68 15.04
N VAL A 78 2.74 6.38 14.64
CA VAL A 78 4.10 6.12 15.12
C VAL A 78 4.34 7.00 16.34
N ASN A 79 4.50 6.38 17.51
CA ASN A 79 4.62 7.12 18.77
C ASN A 79 6.06 7.57 19.09
N ASN A 80 7.04 7.26 18.23
CA ASN A 80 8.46 7.36 18.62
C ASN A 80 9.42 8.03 17.61
N VAL A 81 8.93 8.92 16.75
CA VAL A 81 9.85 9.74 15.93
C VAL A 81 10.20 11.01 16.70
N LEU A 82 11.34 10.98 17.40
CA LEU A 82 12.08 12.20 17.74
C LEU A 82 12.59 12.81 16.43
N ALA A 83 11.70 13.49 15.70
CA ALA A 83 12.10 14.29 14.55
C ALA A 83 12.79 15.56 15.07
N PRO A 84 13.98 15.91 14.59
CA PRO A 84 14.56 17.22 14.85
C PRO A 84 13.55 18.31 14.43
N PRO A 85 13.40 19.40 15.21
CA PRO A 85 12.53 20.50 14.83
C PRO A 85 12.97 21.03 13.45
N PRO A 86 12.03 21.32 12.54
CA PRO A 86 12.37 21.83 11.22
C PRO A 86 13.13 23.16 11.35
N PRO A 87 14.12 23.43 10.48
CA PRO A 87 14.81 24.71 10.49
C PRO A 87 13.79 25.85 10.30
N PRO A 88 13.97 26.99 10.99
CA PRO A 88 13.07 28.13 10.84
C PRO A 88 13.08 28.59 9.36
N PRO A 89 11.91 28.91 8.79
CA PRO A 89 11.83 29.37 7.41
C PRO A 89 12.62 30.68 7.24
N PRO A 90 13.31 30.89 6.11
CA PRO A 90 13.95 32.18 5.81
C PRO A 90 12.90 33.29 5.78
N GLU A 91 13.18 34.39 6.49
CA GLU A 91 12.28 35.55 6.55
C GLU A 91 11.98 36.08 5.14
N GLY A 92 10.70 36.35 4.86
CA GLY A 92 10.25 37.02 3.63
C GLY A 92 9.72 36.11 2.51
N ILE A 93 9.78 34.78 2.64
CA ILE A 93 9.18 33.84 1.67
C ILE A 93 7.99 33.12 2.30
N ILE A 94 6.78 33.39 1.81
CA ILE A 94 5.60 32.56 2.11
C ILE A 94 5.73 31.29 1.29
N LEU A 95 6.41 30.28 1.83
CA LEU A 95 6.34 28.94 1.27
C LEU A 95 4.94 28.37 1.60
N PRO A 96 4.26 27.67 0.66
CA PRO A 96 3.12 26.85 1.03
C PRO A 96 3.55 25.92 2.17
N ARG A 97 2.68 25.70 3.16
CA ARG A 97 2.97 24.79 4.28
C ARG A 97 3.13 23.37 3.73
N THR A 98 4.34 23.00 3.35
CA THR A 98 4.67 21.62 3.04
C THR A 98 4.64 20.87 4.36
N ARG A 99 3.56 20.15 4.63
CA ARG A 99 3.51 19.21 5.75
C ARG A 99 4.67 18.23 5.50
N PRO A 100 5.66 18.11 6.41
CA PRO A 100 6.74 17.14 6.20
C PRO A 100 6.08 15.79 5.95
N ARG A 101 6.38 15.19 4.79
CA ARG A 101 6.06 13.78 4.55
C ARG A 101 6.97 13.02 5.50
N ASN A 102 6.48 12.77 6.70
CA ASN A 102 7.09 11.78 7.56
C ASN A 102 6.90 10.46 6.82
N ASP A 103 7.91 10.03 6.06
CA ASP A 103 7.97 8.72 5.39
C ASP A 103 8.21 7.59 6.40
N VAL A 104 7.62 7.76 7.58
CA VAL A 104 7.77 6.90 8.72
C VAL A 104 6.67 5.86 8.58
N SER A 105 7.01 4.66 8.13
CA SER A 105 6.21 3.42 8.19
C SER A 105 4.69 3.64 8.28
N GLY A 106 4.13 4.40 7.33
CA GLY A 106 2.71 4.66 7.27
C GLY A 106 2.01 3.47 6.64
N ARG A 107 0.81 3.10 7.09
CA ARG A 107 0.06 2.03 6.42
C ARG A 107 -0.41 2.51 5.05
N ILE A 108 -0.53 1.58 4.11
CA ILE A 108 -1.12 1.81 2.79
C ILE A 108 -2.41 1.00 2.71
N PHE A 109 -3.52 1.67 2.46
CA PHE A 109 -4.79 1.03 2.18
C PHE A 109 -5.12 1.12 0.69
N LEU A 110 -5.38 -0.02 0.07
CA LEU A 110 -6.07 -0.05 -1.21
C LEU A 110 -7.51 -0.43 -0.97
N PHE A 111 -8.43 0.46 -1.28
CA PHE A 111 -9.85 0.18 -1.26
C PHE A 111 -10.30 -0.25 -2.65
N PHE A 112 -10.91 -1.43 -2.75
CA PHE A 112 -11.50 -1.90 -3.98
C PHE A 112 -13.01 -2.07 -3.81
N VAL A 113 -13.77 -1.42 -4.67
CA VAL A 113 -15.23 -1.47 -4.71
C VAL A 113 -15.66 -2.30 -5.91
N ASP A 114 -16.10 -3.53 -5.69
CA ASP A 114 -16.58 -4.39 -6.75
C ASP A 114 -18.03 -4.08 -7.11
N ASP A 115 -18.27 -2.91 -7.69
CA ASP A 115 -19.60 -2.44 -8.02
C ASP A 115 -20.29 -3.22 -9.16
N LEU A 116 -19.57 -4.09 -9.89
CA LEU A 116 -20.18 -5.09 -10.77
C LEU A 116 -20.85 -6.26 -10.03
N HIS A 117 -20.53 -6.46 -8.75
CA HIS A 117 -21.10 -7.48 -7.85
C HIS A 117 -21.54 -6.86 -6.53
N LEU A 118 -22.08 -5.64 -6.61
CA LEU A 118 -22.83 -5.03 -5.54
C LEU A 118 -24.27 -4.83 -5.98
N GLN A 119 -25.19 -5.34 -5.18
CA GLN A 119 -26.61 -5.15 -5.44
C GLN A 119 -26.94 -3.67 -5.25
N PHE A 120 -27.72 -3.10 -6.19
CA PHE A 120 -28.05 -1.67 -6.15
C PHE A 120 -28.70 -1.25 -4.82
N HIS A 121 -29.53 -2.10 -4.22
CA HIS A 121 -30.18 -1.83 -2.94
C HIS A 121 -29.19 -1.77 -1.75
N ASN A 122 -28.04 -2.45 -1.85
CA ASN A 122 -26.97 -2.39 -0.84
C ASN A 122 -26.12 -1.10 -0.94
N THR A 123 -26.28 -0.29 -2.00
CA THR A 123 -25.48 0.93 -2.21
C THR A 123 -25.42 1.83 -0.99
N GLY A 124 -26.55 2.10 -0.33
CA GLY A 124 -26.59 2.94 0.87
C GLY A 124 -25.75 2.36 2.02
N ARG A 125 -25.87 1.05 2.26
CA ARG A 125 -25.12 0.33 3.28
C ARG A 125 -23.62 0.33 3.00
N VAL A 126 -23.21 0.13 1.75
CA VAL A 126 -21.80 0.16 1.36
C VAL A 126 -21.22 1.56 1.54
N ARG A 127 -21.95 2.62 1.15
CA ARG A 127 -21.52 4.00 1.40
C ARG A 127 -21.32 4.27 2.88
N ASP A 128 -22.22 3.78 3.74
CA ASP A 128 -22.09 3.94 5.19
C ASP A 128 -20.93 3.13 5.78
N LEU A 129 -20.64 1.94 5.24
CA LEU A 129 -19.42 1.19 5.57
C LEU A 129 -18.16 2.02 5.27
N PHE A 130 -18.05 2.58 4.07
CA PHE A 130 -16.88 3.38 3.71
C PHE A 130 -16.77 4.68 4.50
N LYS A 131 -17.89 5.29 4.91
CA LYS A 131 -17.85 6.42 5.87
C LYS A 131 -17.25 6.00 7.21
N ARG A 132 -17.59 4.82 7.72
CA ARG A 132 -16.99 4.28 8.97
C ARG A 132 -15.51 3.97 8.78
N ILE A 133 -15.13 3.32 7.67
CA ILE A 133 -13.71 3.08 7.32
C ILE A 133 -12.92 4.39 7.29
N SER A 134 -13.44 5.43 6.62
CA SER A 134 -12.80 6.75 6.55
C SER A 134 -12.61 7.37 7.94
N LYS A 135 -13.59 7.20 8.83
CA LYS A 135 -13.59 7.78 10.19
C LYS A 135 -12.74 7.00 11.19
N GLU A 136 -12.77 5.68 11.14
CA GLU A 136 -12.26 4.79 12.20
C GLU A 136 -10.96 4.06 11.80
N LEU A 137 -10.79 3.75 10.51
CA LEU A 137 -9.64 2.97 10.03
C LEU A 137 -8.52 3.87 9.48
N VAL A 138 -8.88 4.88 8.69
CA VAL A 138 -7.93 5.77 7.99
C VAL A 138 -7.58 6.98 8.85
N HIS A 139 -6.29 7.10 9.20
CA HIS A 139 -5.73 8.19 9.99
C HIS A 139 -4.84 9.10 9.14
N ASP A 140 -4.43 10.25 9.69
CA ASP A 140 -3.66 11.28 8.97
C ASP A 140 -2.30 10.81 8.41
N GLY A 141 -1.73 9.73 8.96
CA GLY A 141 -0.48 9.12 8.50
C GLY A 141 -0.67 7.97 7.51
N ASP A 142 -1.92 7.58 7.22
CA ASP A 142 -2.21 6.48 6.31
C ASP A 142 -2.33 7.01 4.88
N MET A 143 -1.63 6.35 3.95
CA MET A 143 -1.82 6.59 2.53
C MET A 143 -2.92 5.64 2.04
N PHE A 144 -3.77 6.10 1.13
CA PHE A 144 -4.78 5.23 0.55
C PHE A 144 -5.04 5.52 -0.92
N GLY A 145 -5.49 4.50 -1.65
CA GLY A 145 -6.09 4.61 -2.97
C GLY A 145 -7.46 3.95 -2.97
N ILE A 146 -8.32 4.32 -3.93
CA ILE A 146 -9.62 3.67 -4.11
C ILE A 146 -9.94 3.46 -5.59
N VAL A 147 -10.36 2.25 -5.95
CA VAL A 147 -10.70 1.85 -7.32
C VAL A 147 -12.01 1.06 -7.34
N SER A 148 -12.80 1.17 -8.42
CA SER A 148 -14.00 0.36 -8.65
C SER A 148 -13.90 -0.52 -9.91
N SER A 149 -14.65 -1.63 -9.95
CA SER A 149 -14.64 -2.58 -11.08
C SER A 149 -15.52 -2.17 -12.29
N GLY A 150 -16.48 -1.26 -12.09
CA GLY A 150 -17.57 -1.00 -13.02
C GLY A 150 -18.00 0.47 -13.07
N PRO A 151 -19.32 0.75 -13.20
CA PRO A 151 -19.82 2.05 -13.67
C PRO A 151 -19.58 3.22 -12.70
N SER A 152 -19.30 2.96 -11.43
CA SER A 152 -18.94 4.01 -10.46
C SER A 152 -17.71 4.80 -10.92
N SER A 153 -16.87 4.23 -11.79
CA SER A 153 -15.72 4.87 -12.44
C SER A 153 -14.81 5.59 -11.44
N ILE A 154 -14.55 4.93 -10.31
CA ILE A 154 -13.69 5.42 -9.25
C ILE A 154 -12.27 4.93 -9.54
N ALA A 155 -11.35 5.88 -9.68
CA ALA A 155 -9.91 5.63 -9.74
C ALA A 155 -9.21 6.83 -9.09
N ILE A 156 -8.81 6.65 -7.84
CA ILE A 156 -8.07 7.65 -7.07
C ILE A 156 -6.72 7.06 -6.72
N ASP A 157 -5.68 7.70 -7.24
CA ASP A 157 -4.29 7.37 -6.95
C ASP A 157 -3.98 7.53 -5.47
N MET A 158 -2.87 6.92 -5.04
CA MET A 158 -2.40 6.95 -3.66
C MET A 158 -2.27 8.38 -3.14
N THR A 159 -3.02 8.69 -2.09
CA THR A 159 -3.13 10.03 -1.50
C THR A 159 -3.26 9.97 0.02
N TYR A 160 -2.99 11.09 0.68
CA TYR A 160 -3.27 11.33 2.10
C TYR A 160 -4.52 12.19 2.30
N ASP A 161 -5.10 12.71 1.22
CA ASP A 161 -6.23 13.64 1.26
C ASP A 161 -7.55 12.89 1.45
N LYS A 162 -8.03 12.84 2.70
CA LYS A 162 -9.31 12.17 3.05
C LYS A 162 -10.52 12.74 2.33
N ALA A 163 -10.49 13.99 1.84
CA ALA A 163 -11.60 14.54 1.06
C ALA A 163 -11.84 13.75 -0.24
N ARG A 164 -10.76 13.23 -0.85
CA ARG A 164 -10.86 12.35 -2.03
C ARG A 164 -11.61 11.06 -1.74
N LEU A 165 -11.45 10.49 -0.54
CA LEU A 165 -12.21 9.31 -0.13
C LEU A 165 -13.71 9.64 -0.01
N GLU A 166 -14.05 10.79 0.56
CA GLU A 166 -15.45 11.23 0.66
C GLU A 166 -16.10 11.48 -0.70
N GLU A 167 -15.35 12.01 -1.68
CA GLU A 167 -15.80 12.15 -3.07
C GLU A 167 -16.07 10.79 -3.72
N ALA A 168 -15.17 9.82 -3.55
CA ALA A 168 -15.35 8.46 -4.06
C ALA A 168 -16.58 7.78 -3.46
N ILE A 169 -16.79 7.91 -2.15
CA ILE A 169 -17.95 7.31 -1.45
C ILE A 169 -19.27 7.74 -2.09
N LYS A 170 -19.39 9.01 -2.48
CA LYS A 170 -20.63 9.52 -3.11
C LYS A 170 -20.91 8.89 -4.48
N LYS A 171 -19.86 8.43 -5.19
CA LYS A 171 -19.97 7.82 -6.51
C LYS A 171 -20.31 6.33 -6.49
N ILE A 172 -20.04 5.64 -5.37
CA ILE A 172 -20.30 4.20 -5.24
C ILE A 172 -21.77 3.91 -5.57
N ALA A 173 -22.01 3.04 -6.55
CA ALA A 173 -23.34 2.57 -6.91
C ALA A 173 -23.27 1.12 -7.41
N GLY A 174 -24.02 0.22 -6.79
CA GLY A 174 -24.04 -1.18 -7.17
C GLY A 174 -24.70 -1.40 -8.54
N ASN A 175 -24.11 -2.26 -9.37
CA ASN A 175 -24.55 -2.60 -10.71
C ASN A 175 -24.50 -4.11 -10.98
N GLU A 176 -24.74 -4.91 -9.93
CA GLU A 176 -24.88 -6.36 -10.06
C GLU A 176 -26.01 -6.74 -11.04
N LEU A 177 -25.80 -7.85 -11.74
CA LEU A 177 -26.83 -8.45 -12.58
C LEU A 177 -28.04 -8.83 -11.73
N LYS A 178 -29.24 -8.66 -12.29
CA LYS A 178 -30.43 -9.16 -11.61
C LYS A 178 -30.39 -10.68 -11.59
N PRO A 179 -30.94 -11.33 -10.54
CA PRO A 179 -31.07 -12.79 -10.53
C PRO A 179 -31.74 -13.36 -11.79
N SER A 180 -32.75 -12.66 -12.35
CA SER A 180 -33.38 -13.04 -13.62
C SER A 180 -32.40 -13.09 -14.78
N ASP A 181 -31.49 -12.12 -14.87
CA ASP A 181 -30.54 -11.96 -15.96
C ASP A 181 -29.43 -13.02 -15.84
N ILE A 182 -29.06 -13.40 -14.61
CA ILE A 182 -28.13 -14.51 -14.34
C ILE A 182 -28.76 -15.86 -14.72
N ILE A 183 -30.04 -16.07 -14.39
CA ILE A 183 -30.74 -17.34 -14.63
C ILE A 183 -31.04 -17.52 -16.12
N GLN A 184 -31.53 -16.48 -16.79
CA GLN A 184 -31.97 -16.55 -18.20
C GLN A 184 -30.84 -16.25 -19.18
N GLY A 185 -29.72 -15.71 -18.69
CA GLY A 185 -28.57 -15.35 -19.51
C GLY A 185 -27.76 -16.56 -20.01
N PRO A 186 -26.86 -16.35 -20.98
CA PRO A 186 -25.98 -17.39 -21.49
C PRO A 186 -25.17 -18.06 -20.37
N SER A 187 -25.19 -19.40 -20.35
CA SER A 187 -24.46 -20.21 -19.38
C SER A 187 -23.61 -21.28 -20.09
N GLY A 188 -22.41 -21.51 -19.60
CA GLY A 188 -21.52 -22.59 -20.04
C GLY A 188 -21.39 -23.70 -19.00
N SER A 189 -20.48 -24.65 -19.24
CA SER A 189 -20.18 -25.74 -18.29
C SER A 189 -19.63 -25.27 -16.94
N GLN A 190 -19.15 -24.03 -16.87
CA GLN A 190 -18.61 -23.38 -15.67
C GLN A 190 -19.58 -22.34 -15.08
N GLY A 191 -20.83 -22.30 -15.56
CA GLY A 191 -21.88 -21.40 -15.08
C GLY A 191 -22.11 -20.14 -15.91
N PRO A 192 -22.78 -19.13 -15.33
CA PRO A 192 -23.24 -17.96 -16.08
C PRO A 192 -22.07 -17.17 -16.67
N SER A 193 -22.04 -17.04 -17.99
CA SER A 193 -20.88 -16.48 -18.72
C SER A 193 -20.63 -15.02 -18.36
N GLU A 194 -21.69 -14.23 -18.21
CA GLU A 194 -21.60 -12.80 -17.86
C GLU A 194 -21.10 -12.59 -16.43
N VAL A 195 -21.56 -13.41 -15.46
CA VAL A 195 -21.06 -13.35 -14.07
C VAL A 195 -19.56 -13.64 -14.05
N ARG A 196 -19.12 -14.69 -14.78
CA ARG A 196 -17.70 -15.02 -14.88
C ARG A 196 -16.87 -13.92 -15.54
N TYR A 197 -17.39 -13.30 -16.60
CA TYR A 197 -16.73 -12.20 -17.28
C TYR A 197 -16.53 -11.01 -16.33
N ARG A 198 -17.60 -10.59 -15.63
CA ARG A 198 -17.53 -9.50 -14.66
C ARG A 198 -16.58 -9.80 -13.51
N ALA A 199 -16.60 -11.04 -12.99
CA ALA A 199 -15.67 -11.47 -11.96
C ALA A 199 -14.22 -11.38 -12.43
N HIS A 200 -13.95 -11.82 -13.66
CA HIS A 200 -12.63 -11.69 -14.25
C HIS A 200 -12.16 -10.23 -14.31
N VAL A 201 -13.03 -9.29 -14.71
CA VAL A 201 -12.73 -7.85 -14.71
C VAL A 201 -12.39 -7.35 -13.31
N ALA A 202 -13.15 -7.76 -12.29
CA ALA A 202 -12.89 -7.36 -10.91
C ALA A 202 -11.52 -7.88 -10.41
N PHE A 203 -11.23 -9.17 -10.61
CA PHE A 203 -9.96 -9.76 -10.20
C PHE A 203 -8.76 -9.23 -11.00
N SER A 204 -8.89 -9.04 -12.32
CA SER A 204 -7.81 -8.48 -13.14
C SER A 204 -7.46 -7.06 -12.69
N THR A 205 -8.46 -6.23 -12.43
CA THR A 205 -8.27 -4.86 -11.96
C THR A 205 -7.51 -4.82 -10.63
N VAL A 206 -7.88 -5.69 -9.67
CA VAL A 206 -7.16 -5.78 -8.40
C VAL A 206 -5.72 -6.25 -8.61
N ASN A 207 -5.50 -7.29 -9.41
CA ASN A 207 -4.16 -7.81 -9.69
C ASN A 207 -3.26 -6.73 -10.32
N ASP A 208 -3.77 -5.94 -11.26
CA ASP A 208 -3.02 -4.84 -11.88
C ASP A 208 -2.59 -3.79 -10.84
N ILE A 209 -3.46 -3.44 -9.90
CA ILE A 209 -3.12 -2.48 -8.85
C ILE A 209 -2.13 -3.08 -7.83
N LEU A 210 -2.27 -4.37 -7.51
CA LEU A 210 -1.36 -5.05 -6.59
C LEU A 210 0.07 -5.12 -7.15
N GLN A 211 0.23 -5.31 -8.47
CA GLN A 211 1.55 -5.23 -9.12
C GLN A 211 2.20 -3.85 -8.94
N ASN A 212 1.42 -2.76 -9.07
CA ASN A 212 1.95 -1.41 -8.80
C ASN A 212 2.36 -1.23 -7.34
N LEU A 213 1.62 -1.83 -6.41
CA LEU A 213 1.95 -1.80 -4.98
C LEU A 213 3.19 -2.62 -4.62
N GLU A 214 3.60 -3.60 -5.42
CA GLU A 214 4.81 -4.39 -5.19
C GLU A 214 6.05 -3.50 -5.08
N THR A 215 6.13 -2.46 -5.91
CA THR A 215 7.25 -1.49 -5.96
C THR A 215 7.42 -0.65 -4.69
N VAL A 216 6.41 -0.60 -3.82
CA VAL A 216 6.47 0.18 -2.59
C VAL A 216 7.08 -0.68 -1.48
N HIS A 217 8.31 -0.38 -1.07
CA HIS A 217 8.98 -1.11 0.01
C HIS A 217 8.75 -0.46 1.38
N ASN A 218 9.02 -1.21 2.46
CA ASN A 218 9.04 -0.72 3.85
C ASN A 218 7.74 -0.07 4.36
N ARG A 219 6.59 -0.47 3.81
CA ARG A 219 5.27 -0.01 4.27
C ARG A 219 4.33 -1.19 4.39
N ARG A 220 3.54 -1.22 5.47
CA ARG A 220 2.46 -2.19 5.64
C ARG A 220 1.35 -1.90 4.64
N LYS A 221 0.99 -2.90 3.83
CA LYS A 221 -0.03 -2.80 2.79
C LYS A 221 -1.25 -3.61 3.20
N ALA A 222 -2.44 -3.07 2.99
CA ALA A 222 -3.69 -3.76 3.19
C ALA A 222 -4.64 -3.48 2.01
N LEU A 223 -5.19 -4.54 1.42
CA LEU A 223 -6.29 -4.46 0.47
C LEU A 223 -7.60 -4.68 1.22
N VAL A 224 -8.53 -3.76 1.07
CA VAL A 224 -9.92 -3.90 1.53
C VAL A 224 -10.79 -4.08 0.29
N TYR A 225 -11.18 -5.33 0.06
CA TYR A 225 -12.01 -5.74 -1.07
C TYR A 225 -13.49 -5.83 -0.63
N VAL A 226 -14.37 -5.04 -1.26
CA VAL A 226 -15.80 -4.99 -0.91
C VAL A 226 -16.64 -5.46 -2.09
N SER A 227 -17.39 -6.54 -1.90
CA SER A 227 -18.25 -7.20 -2.89
C SER A 227 -19.38 -7.96 -2.16
N ASP A 228 -20.52 -8.19 -2.82
CA ASP A 228 -21.58 -9.09 -2.33
C ASP A 228 -21.27 -10.56 -2.67
N GLY A 229 -20.19 -10.81 -3.44
CA GLY A 229 -19.69 -12.14 -3.78
C GLY A 229 -20.09 -12.59 -5.19
N TYR A 230 -19.79 -13.86 -5.50
CA TYR A 230 -19.92 -14.40 -6.85
C TYR A 230 -20.74 -15.69 -6.85
N ASP A 231 -21.77 -15.76 -7.71
CA ASP A 231 -22.50 -16.99 -7.97
C ASP A 231 -21.98 -17.67 -9.25
N PHE A 232 -20.98 -18.55 -9.08
CA PHE A 232 -20.43 -19.37 -10.16
C PHE A 232 -21.15 -20.70 -10.34
N ASN A 233 -22.26 -20.95 -9.64
CA ASN A 233 -22.92 -22.24 -9.70
C ASN A 233 -23.30 -22.56 -11.15
N PRO A 234 -22.87 -23.69 -11.74
CA PRO A 234 -23.21 -24.02 -13.11
C PRO A 234 -24.66 -24.49 -13.28
N PHE A 235 -25.31 -24.97 -12.22
CA PHE A 235 -26.62 -25.60 -12.28
C PHE A 235 -27.76 -24.59 -12.10
N GLN A 236 -28.52 -24.36 -13.16
CA GLN A 236 -29.63 -23.41 -13.17
C GLN A 236 -30.75 -23.78 -12.17
N ASP A 237 -31.04 -25.07 -12.02
CA ASP A 237 -32.07 -25.56 -11.10
C ASP A 237 -31.72 -25.27 -9.63
N ALA A 238 -30.44 -25.29 -9.26
CA ALA A 238 -30.00 -24.84 -7.93
C ALA A 238 -30.26 -23.35 -7.71
N ARG A 239 -29.98 -22.52 -8.71
CA ARG A 239 -30.21 -21.07 -8.63
C ARG A 239 -31.70 -20.73 -8.52
N LEU A 240 -32.56 -21.57 -9.11
CA LEU A 240 -34.02 -21.47 -8.99
C LEU A 240 -34.58 -22.06 -7.69
N GLY A 241 -33.76 -22.73 -6.87
CA GLY A 241 -34.23 -23.47 -5.70
C GLY A 241 -35.08 -24.71 -6.07
N LEU A 242 -34.98 -25.17 -7.31
CA LEU A 242 -35.71 -26.31 -7.87
C LEU A 242 -34.86 -27.59 -7.94
N MET A 243 -33.60 -27.53 -7.47
CA MET A 243 -32.72 -28.68 -7.49
C MET A 243 -33.20 -29.75 -6.51
N ASP A 244 -33.17 -31.00 -6.95
CA ASP A 244 -33.49 -32.16 -6.10
C ASP A 244 -32.64 -32.09 -4.81
N PRO A 245 -33.26 -32.11 -3.61
CA PRO A 245 -32.55 -32.14 -2.34
C PRO A 245 -31.55 -33.30 -2.22
N ASN A 246 -31.74 -34.38 -2.98
CA ASN A 246 -30.86 -35.55 -3.00
C ASN A 246 -29.79 -35.48 -4.10
N SER A 247 -29.73 -34.39 -4.86
CA SER A 247 -28.70 -34.20 -5.87
C SER A 247 -27.31 -34.14 -5.20
N PRO A 248 -26.29 -34.83 -5.73
CA PRO A 248 -24.92 -34.70 -5.24
C PRO A 248 -24.36 -33.28 -5.41
N PHE A 249 -25.08 -32.40 -6.11
CA PHE A 249 -24.76 -30.99 -6.34
C PHE A 249 -25.64 -30.02 -5.54
N ALA A 250 -26.56 -30.52 -4.71
CA ALA A 250 -27.39 -29.70 -3.81
C ALA A 250 -26.67 -29.32 -2.51
N ASP A 251 -25.47 -29.88 -2.27
CA ASP A 251 -24.70 -29.59 -1.07
C ASP A 251 -24.13 -28.17 -1.10
N ARG A 252 -24.60 -27.33 -0.17
CA ARG A 252 -24.18 -25.93 0.01
C ARG A 252 -22.82 -25.80 0.72
N SER A 253 -22.12 -26.92 0.97
CA SER A 253 -20.92 -26.97 1.81
C SER A 253 -19.62 -26.49 1.15
N VAL A 254 -19.59 -26.21 -0.16
CA VAL A 254 -18.34 -25.85 -0.87
C VAL A 254 -17.90 -24.38 -0.77
N HIS A 255 -18.50 -23.55 0.11
CA HIS A 255 -18.11 -22.13 0.27
C HIS A 255 -17.65 -21.77 1.68
N THR A 256 -16.75 -22.56 2.26
CA THR A 256 -15.91 -22.08 3.38
C THR A 256 -14.51 -22.68 3.29
N ALA A 257 -13.78 -22.35 2.23
CA ALA A 257 -12.32 -22.39 2.25
C ALA A 257 -11.81 -20.94 2.27
N ALA A 258 -12.00 -20.27 3.40
CA ALA A 258 -11.13 -19.18 3.78
C ALA A 258 -9.77 -19.82 4.10
N VAL A 259 -8.85 -19.79 3.14
CA VAL A 259 -7.46 -20.14 3.41
C VAL A 259 -6.84 -18.91 4.04
N ALA A 260 -6.80 -18.93 5.38
CA ALA A 260 -5.82 -18.21 6.15
C ALA A 260 -4.54 -19.04 6.11
N GLU A 261 -3.49 -18.50 5.48
CA GLU A 261 -2.09 -18.64 5.89
C GLU A 261 -1.42 -17.28 5.68
#